data_AF-A0A4V2YPS7-F1
#
_entry.id   AF-A0A4V2YPS7-F1
#
_cell.length_a   1.000
_cell.length_b   1.000
_cell.length_c   1.000
_cell.angle_alpha   90.00
_cell.angle_beta   90.00
_cell.angle_gamma   90.00
#
_symmetry.space_group_name_H-M   'P 1'
#
loop_
_entity.id
_entity.type
_entity.pdbx_description
1 polymer ?
#
loop_
_entity_poly.entity_id
_entity_poly.type
_entity_poly.pdbx_seq_one_letter_code
_entity_poly.pdbx_strand_id
1 'polypeptide(L)'
;MSGFDRLRGVLASLAPPEAPPDAQELSELLWLACHMSAPAQRAPEPAAPGLPPVPEEPAARQPPFVPPAAPDTPPASDPRTALHPRPTAGSEPVGEATEVLVPTAPMLADPRGVQRALRPLKRRVPSRHRLELDEEATAARIADTRLWTPVLVPAPERWLTLTLVVDSGPTMRLWHPLARELAEVLLRQGAFQDVHVSHLDATGQVSSSPDSPPKDPGTLLDASGRHAVLVLSDCSGPHWWDGRAARTLRRWAQAGPTAILQPLAERLWRR
;
A
#
# COMPACT_ATOMS: atom_id res chain seq x y z
N MET A 1 7.96 -42.91 -12.27
CA MET A 1 6.93 -42.56 -11.26
C MET A 1 6.88 -41.05 -11.19
N SER A 2 5.77 -40.45 -11.64
CA SER A 2 5.62 -38.99 -11.72
C SER A 2 5.58 -38.39 -10.32
N GLY A 3 6.03 -37.14 -10.14
CA GLY A 3 5.93 -36.43 -8.86
C GLY A 3 4.49 -36.39 -8.32
N PHE A 4 3.52 -36.45 -9.22
CA PHE A 4 2.09 -36.53 -8.91
C PHE A 4 1.70 -37.84 -8.20
N ASP A 5 2.27 -38.98 -8.59
CA ASP A 5 2.02 -40.27 -7.94
C ASP A 5 2.57 -40.31 -6.52
N ARG A 6 3.71 -39.64 -6.31
CA ARG A 6 4.37 -39.52 -5.01
C ARG A 6 3.56 -38.62 -4.05
N LEU A 7 3.04 -37.49 -4.56
CA LEU A 7 2.16 -36.61 -3.80
C LEU A 7 0.85 -37.32 -3.40
N ARG A 8 0.26 -38.07 -4.34
CA ARG A 8 -0.98 -38.83 -4.09
C ARG A 8 -0.80 -39.92 -3.03
N GLY A 9 0.36 -40.58 -3.01
CA GLY A 9 0.69 -41.57 -1.98
C GLY A 9 0.84 -40.98 -0.58
N VAL A 10 1.44 -39.78 -0.46
CA VAL A 10 1.60 -39.09 0.83
C VAL A 10 0.25 -38.60 1.35
N LEU A 11 -0.59 -38.01 0.48
CA LEU A 11 -1.91 -37.53 0.86
C LEU A 11 -2.84 -38.67 1.31
N ALA A 12 -2.76 -39.84 0.66
CA ALA A 12 -3.50 -41.03 1.07
C ALA A 12 -3.06 -41.61 2.42
N SER A 13 -1.82 -41.35 2.85
CA SER A 13 -1.31 -41.81 4.15
C SER A 13 -1.68 -40.91 5.34
N LEU A 14 -2.12 -39.67 5.05
CA LEU A 14 -2.47 -38.66 6.06
C LEU A 14 -3.99 -38.49 6.23
N ALA A 15 -4.79 -38.93 5.25
CA ALA A 15 -6.24 -38.88 5.33
C ALA A 15 -6.81 -40.13 6.03
N PRO A 16 -7.81 -40.00 6.93
CA PRO A 16 -8.55 -41.15 7.46
C PRO A 16 -9.30 -41.85 6.32
N PRO A 17 -9.47 -43.19 6.38
CA PRO A 17 -9.92 -44.01 5.25
C PRO A 17 -11.36 -43.77 4.76
N GLU A 18 -12.14 -42.93 5.44
CA GLU A 18 -13.57 -42.75 5.17
C GLU A 18 -13.92 -41.49 4.38
N ALA A 19 -12.99 -40.56 4.15
CA ALA A 19 -13.25 -39.38 3.31
C ALA A 19 -11.98 -38.88 2.61
N PRO A 20 -11.87 -38.95 1.27
CA PRO A 20 -10.78 -38.30 0.55
C PRO A 20 -10.91 -36.77 0.69
N PRO A 21 -9.80 -36.03 0.81
CA PRO A 21 -9.84 -34.59 0.99
C PRO A 21 -10.48 -33.90 -0.22
N ASP A 22 -11.37 -32.94 0.05
CA ASP A 22 -12.03 -32.17 -1.01
C ASP A 22 -11.01 -31.24 -1.71
N ALA A 23 -11.34 -30.79 -2.93
CA ALA A 23 -10.50 -29.92 -3.73
C ALA A 23 -10.12 -28.62 -2.99
N GLN A 24 -11.01 -28.13 -2.12
CA GLN A 24 -10.74 -26.97 -1.28
C GLN A 24 -9.70 -27.28 -0.20
N GLU A 25 -9.83 -28.39 0.52
CA GLU A 25 -8.87 -28.81 1.54
C GLU A 25 -7.48 -29.06 0.94
N LEU A 26 -7.41 -29.66 -0.25
CA LEU A 26 -6.15 -29.81 -0.98
C LEU A 26 -5.51 -28.47 -1.36
N SER A 27 -6.33 -27.48 -1.73
CA SER A 27 -5.82 -26.13 -2.05
C SER A 27 -5.29 -25.40 -0.82
N GLU A 28 -5.96 -25.54 0.32
CA GLU A 28 -5.56 -24.94 1.59
C GLU A 28 -4.30 -25.60 2.14
N LEU A 29 -4.17 -26.93 2.00
CA LEU A 29 -3.00 -27.68 2.45
C LEU A 29 -1.75 -27.37 1.61
N LEU A 30 -1.91 -27.23 0.28
CA LEU A 30 -0.83 -26.78 -0.60
C LEU A 30 -0.45 -25.32 -0.32
N TRP A 31 -1.42 -24.46 -0.07
CA TRP A 31 -1.18 -23.07 0.29
C TRP A 31 -0.42 -22.98 1.63
N LEU A 32 -0.82 -23.74 2.65
CA LEU A 32 -0.14 -23.80 3.94
C LEU A 32 1.30 -24.35 3.80
N ALA A 33 1.50 -25.40 2.99
CA ALA A 33 2.83 -25.96 2.76
C ALA A 33 3.82 -24.95 2.15
N CYS A 34 3.34 -24.01 1.33
CA CYS A 34 4.17 -22.93 0.80
C CYS A 34 4.53 -21.86 1.83
N HIS A 35 3.76 -21.74 2.92
CA HIS A 35 3.92 -20.70 3.94
C HIS A 35 4.48 -21.23 5.27
N MET A 36 4.62 -22.55 5.41
CA MET A 36 5.31 -23.19 6.51
C MET A 36 6.78 -23.36 6.16
N SER A 37 7.67 -22.66 6.85
CA SER A 37 9.11 -22.93 6.73
C SER A 37 9.40 -24.36 7.15
N ALA A 38 9.99 -25.15 6.24
CA ALA A 38 10.44 -26.50 6.56
C ALA A 38 11.39 -26.45 7.77
N PRO A 39 11.27 -27.37 8.74
CA PRO A 39 12.27 -27.46 9.80
C PRO A 39 13.62 -27.76 9.14
N ALA A 40 14.58 -26.86 9.33
CA ALA A 40 15.92 -26.97 8.76
C ALA A 40 16.52 -28.33 9.15
N GLN A 41 16.64 -29.24 8.17
CA GLN A 41 17.46 -30.43 8.31
C GLN A 41 18.89 -29.95 8.51
N ARG A 42 19.40 -30.12 9.74
CA ARG A 42 20.76 -29.76 10.12
C ARG A 42 21.70 -30.76 9.44
N ALA A 43 22.23 -30.40 8.28
CA ALA A 43 23.35 -31.10 7.68
C ALA A 43 24.63 -30.78 8.48
N PRO A 44 25.47 -31.76 8.80
CA PRO A 44 26.72 -31.51 9.52
C PRO A 44 27.72 -30.77 8.62
N GLU A 45 28.32 -29.74 9.20
CA GLU A 45 29.28 -28.81 8.61
C GLU A 45 30.61 -29.53 8.25
N PRO A 46 31.10 -29.45 7.00
CA PRO A 46 32.43 -29.95 6.67
C PRO A 46 33.50 -28.95 7.12
N ALA A 47 34.44 -29.45 7.93
CA ALA A 47 35.60 -28.71 8.43
C ALA A 47 36.46 -28.13 7.30
N ALA A 48 36.76 -26.83 7.38
CA ALA A 48 37.66 -26.14 6.47
C ALA A 48 39.14 -26.45 6.80
N PRO A 49 40.00 -26.77 5.82
CA PRO A 49 41.45 -26.88 6.02
C PRO A 49 42.12 -25.50 6.08
N GLY A 50 43.13 -25.38 6.95
CA GLY A 50 43.86 -24.14 7.22
C GLY A 50 44.72 -23.61 6.06
N LEU A 51 44.86 -22.29 6.00
CA LEU A 51 45.81 -21.57 5.14
C LEU A 51 46.95 -20.95 5.99
N PRO A 52 48.18 -20.85 5.45
CA PRO A 52 49.38 -20.38 6.16
C PRO A 52 49.48 -18.85 6.23
N PRO A 53 50.37 -18.29 7.09
CA PRO A 53 50.35 -16.87 7.46
C PRO A 53 50.96 -15.97 6.37
N VAL A 54 50.39 -14.78 6.21
CA VAL A 54 50.89 -13.67 5.37
C VAL A 54 51.54 -12.61 6.28
N PRO A 55 52.67 -11.98 5.90
CA PRO A 55 53.44 -11.09 6.77
C PRO A 55 52.76 -9.75 7.06
N GLU A 56 52.98 -9.21 8.27
CA GLU A 56 52.55 -7.89 8.72
C GLU A 56 53.36 -6.76 8.06
N GLU A 57 52.65 -5.76 7.51
CA GLU A 57 53.18 -4.43 7.21
C GLU A 57 52.27 -3.33 7.82
N PRO A 58 52.82 -2.14 8.13
CA PRO A 58 52.46 -1.36 9.31
C PRO A 58 51.23 -0.46 9.18
N ALA A 59 50.64 -0.22 10.36
CA ALA A 59 49.38 0.47 10.60
C ALA A 59 49.28 1.89 10.04
N ALA A 60 48.43 2.07 9.03
CA ALA A 60 47.81 3.34 8.72
C ALA A 60 46.57 3.54 9.63
N ARG A 61 46.56 4.64 10.39
CA ARG A 61 45.45 5.04 11.28
C ARG A 61 44.14 5.16 10.48
N GLN A 62 43.20 4.26 10.75
CA GLN A 62 41.80 4.42 10.37
C GLN A 62 41.13 5.45 11.30
N PRO A 63 40.30 6.37 10.77
CA PRO A 63 39.44 7.20 11.61
C PRO A 63 38.39 6.33 12.34
N PRO A 64 37.93 6.71 13.53
CA PRO A 64 36.98 5.90 14.29
C PRO A 64 35.66 5.78 13.51
N PHE A 65 35.31 4.54 13.17
CA PHE A 65 33.98 4.17 12.70
C PHE A 65 32.99 4.36 13.85
N VAL A 66 32.12 5.35 13.73
CA VAL A 66 30.96 5.52 14.61
C VAL A 66 29.86 4.62 14.03
N PRO A 67 29.42 3.56 14.74
CA PRO A 67 28.29 2.76 14.29
C PRO A 67 27.04 3.64 14.25
N PRO A 68 26.15 3.51 13.24
CA PRO A 68 24.88 4.20 13.25
C PRO A 68 24.10 3.76 14.49
N ALA A 69 23.62 4.75 15.25
CA ALA A 69 22.75 4.50 16.39
C ALA A 69 21.55 3.65 15.93
N ALA A 70 21.41 2.48 16.54
CA ALA A 70 20.18 1.71 16.43
C ALA A 70 19.02 2.61 16.89
N PRO A 71 17.86 2.59 16.21
CA PRO A 71 16.67 3.19 16.77
C PRO A 71 16.29 2.42 18.04
N ASP A 72 16.72 2.92 19.20
CA ASP A 72 16.21 2.53 20.52
C ASP A 72 14.79 3.08 20.66
N THR A 73 13.86 2.51 19.91
CA THR A 73 12.44 2.62 20.23
C THR A 73 11.81 1.29 19.86
N PRO A 74 11.46 0.44 20.84
CA PRO A 74 10.64 -0.72 20.53
C PRO A 74 9.37 -0.23 19.80
N PRO A 75 8.91 -0.91 18.74
CA PRO A 75 7.64 -0.57 18.12
C PRO A 75 6.58 -0.52 19.21
N ALA A 76 5.79 0.56 19.23
CA ALA A 76 4.73 0.74 20.20
C ALA A 76 3.90 -0.55 20.27
N SER A 77 3.83 -1.17 21.44
CA SER A 77 3.09 -2.41 21.62
C SER A 77 1.64 -2.17 21.25
N ASP A 78 1.13 -2.98 20.32
CA ASP A 78 -0.28 -2.90 19.92
C ASP A 78 -1.20 -3.05 21.15
N PRO A 79 -2.31 -2.31 21.23
CA PRO A 79 -3.21 -2.37 22.37
C PRO A 79 -3.81 -3.78 22.50
N ARG A 80 -3.48 -4.47 23.59
CA ARG A 80 -3.94 -5.82 23.89
C ARG A 80 -5.26 -5.78 24.65
N THR A 81 -6.25 -6.52 24.17
CA THR A 81 -7.53 -6.72 24.88
C THR A 81 -7.67 -8.19 25.24
N ALA A 82 -7.79 -8.49 26.54
CA ALA A 82 -8.03 -9.85 26.99
C ALA A 82 -9.48 -10.26 26.68
N LEU A 83 -9.65 -11.26 25.80
CA LEU A 83 -10.94 -11.88 25.53
C LEU A 83 -11.03 -13.19 26.32
N HIS A 84 -11.91 -13.22 27.32
CA HIS A 84 -12.22 -14.43 28.06
C HIS A 84 -13.54 -15.02 27.53
N PRO A 85 -13.58 -16.29 27.11
CA PRO A 85 -14.85 -16.95 26.86
C PRO A 85 -15.69 -16.91 28.15
N ARG A 86 -17.01 -16.71 28.02
CA ARG A 86 -17.90 -16.78 29.19
C ARG A 86 -17.76 -18.17 29.82
N PRO A 87 -17.35 -18.29 31.08
CA PRO A 87 -17.17 -19.58 31.71
C PRO A 87 -18.53 -20.28 31.82
N THR A 88 -18.62 -21.51 31.32
CA THR A 88 -19.71 -22.41 31.66
C THR A 88 -19.60 -22.72 33.16
N ALA A 89 -20.70 -22.62 33.91
CA ALA A 89 -20.67 -22.83 35.36
C ALA A 89 -20.02 -24.19 35.71
N GLY A 90 -18.93 -24.15 36.47
CA GLY A 90 -18.17 -25.34 36.90
C GLY A 90 -16.91 -25.66 36.11
N SER A 91 -16.49 -24.82 35.16
CA SER A 91 -15.27 -25.03 34.37
C SER A 91 -14.08 -24.29 35.02
N GLU A 92 -13.02 -24.99 35.41
CA GLU A 92 -11.74 -24.33 35.74
C GLU A 92 -11.01 -23.92 34.45
N PRO A 93 -10.39 -22.73 34.42
CA PRO A 93 -9.63 -22.29 33.26
C PRO A 93 -8.40 -23.19 33.07
N VAL A 94 -8.41 -24.03 32.05
CA VAL A 94 -7.27 -24.86 31.63
C VAL A 94 -6.75 -24.33 30.29
N GLY A 95 -5.56 -23.74 30.28
CA GLY A 95 -4.85 -23.34 29.07
C GLY A 95 -4.08 -22.02 29.18
N GLU A 96 -2.95 -21.92 28.48
CA GLU A 96 -2.24 -20.66 28.28
C GLU A 96 -2.95 -19.82 27.20
N ALA A 97 -3.14 -18.52 27.47
CA ALA A 97 -3.76 -17.62 26.51
C ALA A 97 -2.84 -17.44 25.29
N THR A 98 -3.36 -17.72 24.11
CA THR A 98 -2.63 -17.53 22.84
C THR A 98 -2.96 -16.15 22.27
N GLU A 99 -1.93 -15.41 21.86
CA GLU A 99 -2.10 -14.13 21.17
C GLU A 99 -2.63 -14.39 19.75
N VAL A 100 -3.81 -13.84 19.43
CA VAL A 100 -4.40 -13.91 18.08
C VAL A 100 -4.55 -12.50 17.55
N LEU A 101 -4.02 -12.26 16.34
CA LEU A 101 -4.26 -11.02 15.62
C LEU A 101 -5.71 -10.98 15.16
N VAL A 102 -6.50 -10.10 15.77
CA VAL A 102 -7.87 -9.83 15.34
C VAL A 102 -7.81 -8.70 14.30
N PRO A 103 -8.24 -8.94 13.04
CA PRO A 103 -8.31 -7.89 12.04
C PRO A 103 -9.20 -6.75 12.55
N THR A 104 -8.72 -5.51 12.47
CA THR A 104 -9.58 -4.35 12.69
C THR A 104 -10.68 -4.38 11.64
N ALA A 105 -11.93 -4.19 12.06
CA ALA A 105 -13.05 -4.13 11.12
C ALA A 105 -12.80 -2.99 10.12
N PRO A 106 -12.97 -3.23 8.81
CA PRO A 106 -12.71 -2.22 7.79
C PRO A 106 -13.59 -0.99 8.04
N MET A 107 -12.99 0.21 8.03
CA MET A 107 -13.73 1.46 8.19
C MET A 107 -14.49 1.85 6.92
N LEU A 108 -14.03 1.40 5.75
CA LEU A 108 -14.72 1.63 4.49
C LEU A 108 -15.84 0.58 4.29
N ALA A 109 -17.08 1.01 4.50
CA ALA A 109 -18.26 0.12 4.48
C ALA A 109 -18.52 -0.56 3.11
N ASP A 110 -18.30 0.14 1.99
CA ASP A 110 -18.51 -0.42 0.64
C ASP A 110 -17.35 -0.07 -0.33
N PRO A 111 -16.24 -0.83 -0.27
CA PRO A 111 -15.12 -0.62 -1.20
C PRO A 111 -15.52 -0.84 -2.67
N ARG A 112 -16.48 -1.74 -2.95
CA ARG A 112 -16.92 -2.05 -4.32
C ARG A 112 -17.76 -0.92 -4.90
N GLY A 113 -18.59 -0.28 -4.09
CA GLY A 113 -19.32 0.93 -4.43
C GLY A 113 -18.38 2.05 -4.87
N VAL A 114 -17.32 2.31 -4.09
CA VAL A 114 -16.28 3.28 -4.45
C VAL A 114 -15.63 2.93 -5.80
N GLN A 115 -15.26 1.66 -6.00
CA GLN A 115 -14.65 1.22 -7.26
C GLN A 115 -15.57 1.43 -8.47
N ARG A 116 -16.88 1.18 -8.31
CA ARG A 116 -17.90 1.41 -9.35
C ARG A 116 -18.09 2.89 -9.62
N ALA A 117 -18.17 3.71 -8.58
CA ALA A 117 -18.33 5.17 -8.70
C ALA A 117 -17.17 5.83 -9.45
N LEU A 118 -15.97 5.28 -9.31
CA LEU A 118 -14.76 5.78 -9.98
C LEU A 118 -14.58 5.20 -11.41
N ARG A 119 -15.44 4.28 -11.87
CA ARG A 119 -15.36 3.68 -13.21
C ARG A 119 -15.41 4.73 -14.35
N PRO A 120 -16.26 5.78 -14.31
CA PRO A 120 -16.30 6.81 -15.34
C PRO A 120 -14.98 7.59 -15.49
N LEU A 121 -14.14 7.60 -14.45
CA LEU A 121 -12.84 8.29 -14.46
C LEU A 121 -11.74 7.46 -15.13
N LYS A 122 -11.99 6.19 -15.48
CA LYS A 122 -11.02 5.30 -16.17
C LYS A 122 -10.87 5.62 -17.66
N ARG A 123 -10.63 6.89 -17.99
CA ARG A 123 -10.42 7.35 -19.37
C ARG A 123 -8.93 7.30 -19.72
N ARG A 124 -8.63 6.85 -20.94
CA ARG A 124 -7.30 6.93 -21.54
C ARG A 124 -7.21 8.10 -22.51
N VAL A 125 -6.09 8.80 -22.49
CA VAL A 125 -5.79 9.93 -23.38
C VAL A 125 -4.37 9.80 -23.95
N PRO A 126 -4.08 10.41 -25.10
CA PRO A 126 -2.71 10.48 -25.63
C PRO A 126 -1.77 11.14 -24.63
N SER A 127 -0.62 10.53 -24.37
CA SER A 127 0.41 11.12 -23.51
C SER A 127 1.02 12.36 -24.13
N ARG A 128 1.36 13.34 -23.29
CA ARG A 128 2.05 14.56 -23.72
C ARG A 128 3.57 14.39 -23.80
N HIS A 129 4.11 13.41 -23.10
CA HIS A 129 5.55 13.25 -22.90
C HIS A 129 6.07 11.88 -23.31
N ARG A 130 5.21 10.87 -23.39
CA ARG A 130 5.59 9.51 -23.75
C ARG A 130 5.15 9.21 -25.18
N LEU A 131 6.12 8.86 -26.00
CA LEU A 131 5.90 8.33 -27.35
C LEU A 131 6.24 6.84 -27.35
N GLU A 132 5.49 6.07 -28.12
CA GLU A 132 5.71 4.65 -28.38
C GLU A 132 5.94 4.45 -29.89
N LEU A 133 6.73 3.43 -30.22
CA LEU A 133 6.98 3.04 -31.60
C LEU A 133 5.73 2.33 -32.14
N ASP A 134 5.16 2.85 -33.22
CA ASP A 134 4.19 2.11 -34.00
C ASP A 134 4.96 1.12 -34.88
N GLU A 135 5.10 -0.11 -34.40
CA GLU A 135 5.89 -1.16 -35.05
C GLU A 135 5.36 -1.46 -36.46
N GLU A 136 4.04 -1.52 -36.64
CA GLU A 136 3.39 -1.82 -37.91
C GLU A 136 3.57 -0.67 -38.91
N ALA A 137 3.30 0.57 -38.49
CA ALA A 137 3.51 1.74 -39.36
C ALA A 137 5.00 1.94 -39.70
N THR A 138 5.88 1.61 -38.76
CA THR A 138 7.33 1.63 -38.99
C THR A 138 7.74 0.58 -40.02
N ALA A 139 7.28 -0.67 -39.87
CA ALA A 139 7.58 -1.75 -40.80
C ALA A 139 7.04 -1.46 -42.21
N ALA A 140 5.81 -0.98 -42.31
CA ALA A 140 5.20 -0.56 -43.58
C ALA A 140 6.01 0.56 -44.25
N ARG A 141 6.38 1.61 -43.49
CA ARG A 141 7.19 2.71 -44.04
C ARG A 141 8.57 2.25 -44.49
N ILE A 142 9.22 1.34 -43.75
CA ILE A 142 10.50 0.76 -44.15
C ILE A 142 10.35 -0.07 -45.42
N ALA A 143 9.27 -0.86 -45.54
CA ALA A 143 9.00 -1.65 -46.73
C ALA A 143 8.84 -0.76 -47.98
N ASP A 144 8.08 0.34 -47.85
CA ASP A 144 7.78 1.25 -48.95
C ASP A 144 8.95 2.16 -49.34
N THR A 145 9.64 2.74 -48.35
CA THR A 145 10.65 3.78 -48.59
C THR A 145 12.09 3.26 -48.52
N ARG A 146 12.31 2.06 -47.98
CA ARG A 146 13.64 1.49 -47.63
C ARG A 146 14.44 2.33 -46.63
N LEU A 147 13.83 3.34 -46.01
CA LEU A 147 14.45 4.18 -44.99
C LEU A 147 14.07 3.67 -43.59
N TRP A 148 15.08 3.41 -42.76
CA TRP A 148 14.93 2.93 -41.39
C TRP A 148 14.57 4.07 -40.43
N THR A 149 13.40 4.67 -40.62
CA THR A 149 12.92 5.77 -39.77
C THR A 149 11.72 5.30 -38.93
N PRO A 150 11.78 5.40 -37.59
CA PRO A 150 10.67 4.99 -36.71
C PRO A 150 9.47 5.93 -36.83
N VAL A 151 8.26 5.36 -36.78
CA VAL A 151 7.00 6.10 -36.65
C VAL A 151 6.62 6.09 -35.17
N LEU A 152 6.61 7.27 -34.54
CA LEU A 152 6.31 7.43 -33.13
C LEU A 152 4.89 7.98 -32.94
N VAL A 153 4.13 7.35 -32.04
CA VAL A 153 2.76 7.76 -31.68
C VAL A 153 2.67 8.02 -30.17
N PRO A 154 1.84 8.97 -29.70
CA PRO A 154 1.64 9.17 -28.27
C PRO A 154 1.12 7.91 -27.56
N ALA A 155 1.80 7.50 -26.51
CA ALA A 155 1.38 6.35 -25.71
C ALA A 155 0.05 6.64 -25.00
N PRO A 156 -0.88 5.68 -24.88
CA PRO A 156 -2.12 5.88 -24.14
C PRO A 156 -1.86 5.86 -22.63
N GLU A 157 -2.22 6.94 -21.93
CA GLU A 157 -2.08 7.07 -20.47
C GLU A 157 -3.41 7.37 -19.77
N ARG A 158 -3.47 7.19 -18.46
CA ARG A 158 -4.66 7.53 -17.65
C ARG A 158 -4.80 9.05 -17.58
N TRP A 159 -6.02 9.55 -17.74
CA TRP A 159 -6.22 10.99 -17.93
C TRP A 159 -6.07 11.86 -16.68
N LEU A 160 -6.08 11.30 -15.46
CA LEU A 160 -5.97 12.09 -14.21
C LEU A 160 -4.88 11.54 -13.29
N THR A 161 -4.13 12.43 -12.64
CA THR A 161 -3.40 12.14 -11.40
C THR A 161 -4.26 12.54 -10.19
N LEU A 162 -4.01 11.95 -9.02
CA LEU A 162 -4.78 12.23 -7.80
C LEU A 162 -3.86 12.53 -6.62
N THR A 163 -4.14 13.59 -5.88
CA THR A 163 -3.64 13.75 -4.50
C THR A 163 -4.79 13.56 -3.51
N LEU A 164 -4.66 12.55 -2.65
CA LEU A 164 -5.48 12.39 -1.45
C LEU A 164 -4.86 13.20 -0.31
N VAL A 165 -5.50 14.30 0.06
CA VAL A 165 -5.08 15.16 1.16
C VAL A 165 -5.84 14.75 2.42
N VAL A 166 -5.13 14.34 3.46
CA VAL A 166 -5.69 13.94 4.76
C VAL A 166 -5.55 15.11 5.72
N ASP A 167 -6.65 15.59 6.27
CA ASP A 167 -6.63 16.62 7.29
C ASP A 167 -5.88 16.15 8.56
N SER A 168 -5.08 17.04 9.16
CA SER A 168 -4.35 16.84 10.41
C SER A 168 -5.09 17.42 11.63
N GLY A 169 -6.41 17.65 11.53
CA GLY A 169 -7.26 18.08 12.62
C GLY A 169 -7.22 17.12 13.84
N PRO A 170 -7.53 17.59 15.06
CA PRO A 170 -7.39 16.80 16.28
C PRO A 170 -8.14 15.46 16.27
N THR A 171 -9.32 15.46 15.68
CA THR A 171 -10.24 14.32 15.51
C THR A 171 -9.83 13.38 14.37
N MET A 172 -8.95 13.83 13.46
CA MET A 172 -8.51 13.04 12.30
C MET A 172 -7.71 11.81 12.69
N ARG A 173 -7.13 11.75 13.91
CA ARG A 173 -6.50 10.55 14.48
C ARG A 173 -7.37 9.30 14.35
N LEU A 174 -8.67 9.44 14.61
CA LEU A 174 -9.64 8.34 14.49
C LEU A 174 -9.83 7.86 13.04
N TRP A 175 -9.62 8.74 12.06
CA TRP A 175 -9.88 8.50 10.64
C TRP A 175 -8.65 8.07 9.84
N HIS A 176 -7.47 7.94 10.47
CA HIS A 176 -6.27 7.47 9.77
C HIS A 176 -6.43 6.07 9.15
N PRO A 177 -7.08 5.08 9.80
CA PRO A 177 -7.28 3.77 9.18
C PRO A 177 -8.16 3.90 7.91
N LEU A 178 -9.24 4.69 7.96
CA LEU A 178 -10.07 4.99 6.78
C LEU A 178 -9.26 5.66 5.65
N ALA A 179 -8.37 6.60 5.99
CA ALA A 179 -7.51 7.27 5.01
C ALA A 179 -6.60 6.27 4.28
N ARG A 180 -6.02 5.33 5.03
CA ARG A 180 -5.17 4.25 4.48
C ARG A 180 -5.98 3.32 3.59
N GLU A 181 -7.12 2.82 4.08
CA GLU A 181 -8.01 1.94 3.31
C GLU A 181 -8.46 2.60 1.99
N LEU A 182 -8.83 3.88 2.05
CA LEU A 182 -9.22 4.64 0.87
C LEU A 182 -8.05 4.79 -0.11
N ALA A 183 -6.87 5.17 0.36
CA ALA A 183 -5.67 5.29 -0.47
C ALA A 183 -5.36 3.97 -1.19
N GLU A 184 -5.44 2.84 -0.48
CA GLU A 184 -5.25 1.52 -1.08
C GLU A 184 -6.31 1.18 -2.12
N VAL A 185 -7.58 1.50 -1.86
CA VAL A 185 -8.67 1.29 -2.84
C VAL A 185 -8.43 2.12 -4.09
N LEU A 186 -8.04 3.39 -3.95
CA LEU A 186 -7.73 4.29 -5.07
C LEU A 186 -6.56 3.77 -5.91
N LEU A 187 -5.48 3.30 -5.25
CA LEU A 187 -4.33 2.68 -5.90
C LEU A 187 -4.71 1.41 -6.66
N ARG A 188 -5.42 0.48 -6.00
CA ARG A 188 -5.85 -0.80 -6.61
C ARG A 188 -6.85 -0.61 -7.75
N GLN A 189 -7.66 0.44 -7.71
CA GLN A 189 -8.70 0.68 -8.69
C GLN A 189 -8.12 1.12 -10.05
N GLY A 190 -6.95 1.76 -10.07
CA GLY A 190 -6.23 2.09 -11.30
C GLY A 190 -6.97 3.07 -12.23
N ALA A 191 -7.78 3.97 -11.70
CA ALA A 191 -8.38 5.06 -12.49
C ALA A 191 -7.43 6.22 -12.73
N PHE A 192 -6.50 6.44 -11.81
CA PHE A 192 -5.55 7.55 -11.85
C PHE A 192 -4.19 7.08 -12.34
N GLN A 193 -3.47 7.94 -13.05
CA GLN A 193 -2.09 7.73 -13.48
C GLN A 193 -1.22 7.45 -12.26
N ASP A 194 -1.24 8.38 -11.30
CA ASP A 194 -0.57 8.29 -10.02
C ASP A 194 -1.50 8.73 -8.89
N VAL A 195 -1.28 8.19 -7.69
CA VAL A 195 -1.99 8.57 -6.47
C VAL A 195 -0.95 8.95 -5.41
N HIS A 196 -1.00 10.19 -4.96
CA HIS A 196 -0.17 10.70 -3.88
C HIS A 196 -1.01 10.91 -2.63
N VAL A 197 -0.40 10.72 -1.46
CA VAL A 197 -1.00 11.09 -0.18
C VAL A 197 -0.26 12.31 0.35
N SER A 198 -1.00 13.26 0.88
CA SER A 198 -0.45 14.44 1.54
C SER A 198 -1.32 14.80 2.73
N HIS A 199 -0.84 15.67 3.61
CA HIS A 199 -1.51 16.05 4.83
C HIS A 199 -1.77 17.55 4.84
N LEU A 200 -2.96 17.97 5.26
CA LEU A 200 -3.33 19.39 5.43
C LEU A 200 -3.21 19.76 6.90
N ASP A 201 -2.34 20.72 7.22
CA ASP A 201 -2.16 21.18 8.59
C ASP A 201 -3.14 22.29 8.99
N ALA A 202 -3.15 22.62 10.29
CA ALA A 202 -4.00 23.69 10.83
C ALA A 202 -3.62 25.10 10.34
N THR A 203 -2.48 25.26 9.66
CA THR A 203 -2.09 26.54 9.05
C THR A 203 -2.58 26.66 7.60
N GLY A 204 -3.14 25.58 7.03
CA GLY A 204 -3.59 25.49 5.65
C GLY A 204 -2.48 25.12 4.67
N GLN A 205 -1.33 24.67 5.17
CA GLN A 205 -0.19 24.19 4.39
C GLN A 205 -0.26 22.67 4.20
N VAL A 206 0.52 22.17 3.25
CA VAL A 206 0.53 20.75 2.90
C VAL A 206 1.87 20.12 3.18
N SER A 207 1.89 18.92 3.75
CA SER A 207 3.11 18.11 3.89
C SER A 207 2.95 16.74 3.24
N SER A 208 4.05 16.13 2.81
CA SER A 208 4.04 14.78 2.20
C SER A 208 3.84 13.67 3.24
N SER A 209 4.06 13.98 4.52
CA SER A 209 3.93 13.09 5.67
C SER A 209 3.71 13.96 6.91
N PRO A 210 3.11 13.47 8.01
CA PRO A 210 2.88 14.27 9.21
C PRO A 210 4.13 14.95 9.78
N ASP A 211 5.31 14.33 9.61
CA ASP A 211 6.60 14.85 10.11
C ASP A 211 7.40 15.63 9.06
N SER A 212 6.89 15.73 7.83
CA SER A 212 7.56 16.46 6.76
C SER A 212 7.33 17.97 6.88
N PRO A 213 8.30 18.80 6.44
CA PRO A 213 8.13 20.24 6.48
C PRO A 213 6.91 20.67 5.65
N PRO A 214 6.12 21.64 6.16
CA PRO A 214 4.97 22.16 5.44
C PRO A 214 5.44 22.90 4.18
N LYS A 215 4.66 22.73 3.10
CA LYS A 215 4.85 23.31 1.79
C LYS A 215 3.61 24.10 1.39
N ASP A 216 3.81 25.06 0.49
CA ASP A 216 2.72 25.84 -0.06
C ASP A 216 1.70 24.90 -0.75
N PRO A 217 0.39 25.04 -0.49
CA PRO A 217 -0.62 24.21 -1.12
C PRO A 217 -0.62 24.30 -2.65
N GLY A 218 -0.07 25.37 -3.23
CA GLY A 218 0.15 25.53 -4.66
C GLY A 218 1.08 24.47 -5.26
N THR A 219 1.90 23.77 -4.47
CA THR A 219 2.75 22.69 -4.99
C THR A 219 1.98 21.47 -5.46
N LEU A 220 0.71 21.33 -5.05
CA LEU A 220 -0.20 20.30 -5.56
C LEU A 220 -0.86 20.71 -6.89
N LEU A 221 -0.67 21.93 -7.35
CA LEU A 221 -1.26 22.40 -8.60
C LEU A 221 -0.42 21.91 -9.78
N ASP A 222 -1.10 21.31 -10.75
CA ASP A 222 -0.53 20.94 -12.03
C ASP A 222 -1.10 21.86 -13.13
N ALA A 223 -0.21 22.50 -13.88
CA ALA A 223 -0.58 23.34 -15.02
C ALA A 223 -1.29 22.55 -16.14
N SER A 224 -1.22 21.21 -16.13
CA SER A 224 -1.87 20.38 -17.14
C SER A 224 -3.40 20.36 -17.02
N GLY A 225 -3.96 20.73 -15.86
CA GLY A 225 -5.39 20.63 -15.52
C GLY A 225 -5.88 19.18 -15.32
N ARG A 226 -4.96 18.20 -15.34
CA ARG A 226 -5.25 16.76 -15.20
C ARG A 226 -4.94 16.25 -13.79
N HIS A 227 -4.92 17.14 -12.80
CA HIS A 227 -4.71 16.79 -11.41
C HIS A 227 -6.00 16.96 -10.61
N ALA A 228 -6.45 15.88 -9.98
CA ALA A 228 -7.57 15.90 -9.06
C ALA A 228 -7.08 15.95 -7.61
N VAL A 229 -7.77 16.69 -6.76
CA VAL A 229 -7.50 16.76 -5.32
C VAL A 229 -8.72 16.25 -4.55
N LEU A 230 -8.48 15.31 -3.65
CA LEU A 230 -9.51 14.71 -2.81
C LEU A 230 -9.12 14.92 -1.35
N VAL A 231 -9.93 15.66 -0.60
CA VAL A 231 -9.61 16.02 0.78
C VAL A 231 -10.44 15.19 1.73
N LEU A 232 -9.81 14.30 2.50
CA LEU A 232 -10.48 13.58 3.58
C LEU A 232 -10.40 14.43 4.85
N SER A 233 -11.55 14.96 5.28
CA SER A 233 -11.62 15.82 6.45
C SER A 233 -12.99 15.73 7.10
N ASP A 234 -13.00 15.74 8.43
CA ASP A 234 -14.23 15.93 9.19
C ASP A 234 -14.70 17.38 9.32
N CYS A 235 -13.96 18.32 8.72
CA CYS A 235 -14.23 19.76 8.66
C CYS A 235 -14.37 20.42 10.04
N SER A 236 -13.88 19.78 11.11
CA SER A 236 -14.04 20.25 12.49
C SER A 236 -12.87 21.11 12.99
N GLY A 237 -11.71 21.04 12.31
CA GLY A 237 -10.50 21.74 12.72
C GLY A 237 -10.63 23.28 12.66
N PRO A 238 -9.89 24.04 13.48
CA PRO A 238 -9.99 25.52 13.53
C PRO A 238 -9.77 26.20 12.17
N HIS A 239 -8.92 25.61 11.33
CA HIS A 239 -8.57 26.11 10.00
C HIS A 239 -9.74 26.08 8.99
N TRP A 240 -10.78 25.30 9.26
CA TRP A 240 -12.03 25.30 8.50
C TRP A 240 -12.90 26.51 8.82
N TRP A 241 -12.86 26.95 10.07
CA TRP A 241 -13.67 28.05 10.59
C TRP A 241 -13.00 29.42 10.43
N ASP A 242 -11.66 29.48 10.46
CA ASP A 242 -10.91 30.72 10.22
C ASP A 242 -10.67 31.03 8.72
N GLY A 243 -11.18 30.16 7.84
CA GLY A 243 -11.13 30.29 6.39
C GLY A 243 -9.80 29.91 5.73
N ARG A 244 -8.78 29.44 6.47
CA ARG A 244 -7.52 28.96 5.87
C ARG A 244 -7.76 27.77 4.95
N ALA A 245 -8.49 26.74 5.41
CA ALA A 245 -8.85 25.58 4.61
C ALA A 245 -9.62 25.98 3.35
N ALA A 246 -10.61 26.87 3.50
CA ALA A 246 -11.43 27.35 2.40
C ALA A 246 -10.61 28.10 1.33
N ARG A 247 -9.61 28.89 1.73
CA ARG A 247 -8.68 29.56 0.80
C ARG A 247 -7.83 28.54 0.05
N THR A 248 -7.28 27.55 0.75
CA THR A 248 -6.48 26.48 0.16
C THR A 248 -7.31 25.65 -0.84
N LEU A 249 -8.49 25.20 -0.45
CA LEU A 249 -9.43 24.49 -1.33
C LEU A 249 -9.84 25.31 -2.55
N ARG A 250 -10.09 26.61 -2.38
CA ARG A 250 -10.45 27.49 -3.50
C ARG A 250 -9.32 27.57 -4.52
N ARG A 251 -8.05 27.60 -4.08
CA ARG A 251 -6.91 27.57 -5.02
C ARG A 251 -6.87 26.26 -5.81
N TRP A 252 -7.10 25.12 -5.17
CA TRP A 252 -7.15 23.83 -5.87
C TRP A 252 -8.32 23.73 -6.83
N ALA A 253 -9.51 24.15 -6.41
CA ALA A 253 -10.73 24.12 -7.22
C ALA A 253 -10.65 25.04 -8.45
N GLN A 254 -9.84 26.11 -8.41
CA GLN A 254 -9.59 26.97 -9.58
C GLN A 254 -8.70 26.31 -10.63
N ALA A 255 -7.86 25.35 -10.24
CA ALA A 255 -6.92 24.68 -11.14
C ALA A 255 -7.43 23.32 -11.65
N GLY A 256 -8.30 22.65 -10.90
CA GLY A 256 -8.78 21.33 -11.29
C GLY A 256 -9.86 20.75 -10.37
N PRO A 257 -10.30 19.51 -10.67
CA PRO A 257 -11.33 18.82 -9.89
C PRO A 257 -10.91 18.69 -8.42
N THR A 258 -11.70 19.27 -7.53
CA THR A 258 -11.46 19.21 -6.08
C THR A 258 -12.73 18.76 -5.37
N ALA A 259 -12.61 17.78 -4.48
CA ALA A 259 -13.73 17.28 -3.68
C ALA A 259 -13.30 17.05 -2.23
N ILE A 260 -14.26 17.16 -1.31
CA ILE A 260 -14.10 16.83 0.10
C ILE A 260 -14.85 15.53 0.36
N LEU A 261 -14.17 14.58 1.02
CA LEU A 261 -14.75 13.39 1.58
C LEU A 261 -14.92 13.58 3.08
N GLN A 262 -16.17 13.54 3.51
CA GLN A 262 -16.54 13.71 4.90
C GLN A 262 -16.80 12.32 5.52
N PRO A 263 -15.94 11.84 6.43
CA PRO A 263 -16.08 10.52 7.04
C PRO A 263 -17.24 10.42 8.05
N LEU A 264 -17.73 11.55 8.56
CA LEU A 264 -18.88 11.57 9.45
C LEU A 264 -20.16 11.17 8.72
N ALA A 265 -21.10 10.55 9.44
CA ALA A 265 -22.43 10.30 8.92
C ALA A 265 -23.12 11.61 8.52
N GLU A 266 -23.88 11.60 7.42
CA GLU A 266 -24.54 12.80 6.84
C GLU A 266 -25.34 13.62 7.86
N ARG A 267 -26.01 12.95 8.80
CA ARG A 267 -26.76 13.61 9.88
C ARG A 267 -25.92 14.53 10.78
N LEU A 268 -24.60 14.34 10.80
CA LEU A 268 -23.65 15.10 11.61
C LEU A 268 -23.01 16.26 10.84
N TRP A 269 -23.25 16.41 9.53
CA TRP A 269 -22.58 17.44 8.70
C TRP A 269 -23.04 18.87 8.99
N ARG A 270 -24.22 19.04 9.62
CA ARG A 270 -24.79 20.36 9.90
C ARG A 270 -24.32 20.98 11.22
N ARG A 271 -23.41 20.30 11.93
CA ARG A 271 -22.88 20.72 13.22
C ARG A 271 -21.46 21.24 13.05
#